data_AF-A0A355T9N9-F1
#
_entry.id   AF-A0A355T9N9-F1
#
_cell.length_a   1.000
_cell.length_b   1.000
_cell.length_c   1.000
_cell.angle_alpha   90.00
_cell.angle_beta   90.00
_cell.angle_gamma   90.00
#
_symmetry.space_group_name_H-M   'P 1'
#
loop_
_entity.id
_entity.type
_entity.pdbx_description
1 polymer ?
#
loop_
_entity_poly.entity_id
_entity_poly.type
_entity_poly.pdbx_seq_one_letter_code
_entity_poly.pdbx_strand_id
1 'polypeptide(L)' 'MRRLRDPERGCPWDLKQSHESLAQYMLEEAYEVVEVIEDSDGLQTSSDKDHLCEELGDVLLQIVFHAQIASENG' A
#
# COMPACT_ATOMS: atom_id res chain seq x y z
N MET A 1 1.55 5.16 -9.82
CA MET A 1 0.41 5.96 -9.33
C MET A 1 -0.06 7.04 -10.30
N ARG A 2 0.77 7.99 -10.76
CA ARG A 2 0.35 9.05 -11.71
C ARG A 2 -0.48 8.57 -12.91
N ARG A 3 -0.08 7.49 -13.58
CA ARG A 3 -0.84 6.90 -14.70
C ARG A 3 -2.19 6.30 -14.26
N LEU A 4 -2.24 5.73 -13.07
CA LEU A 4 -3.44 5.10 -12.52
C LEU A 4 -4.46 6.14 -12.07
N ARG A 5 -4.00 7.29 -11.59
CA ARG A 5 -4.81 8.45 -11.22
C ARG A 5 -4.82 9.56 -12.28
N ASP A 6 -4.59 9.20 -13.54
CA ASP A 6 -4.73 10.15 -14.64
C ASP A 6 -6.23 10.54 -14.81
N PRO A 7 -6.59 11.84 -14.86
CA PRO A 7 -8.00 12.24 -14.93
C PRO A 7 -8.75 11.77 -16.18
N GLU A 8 -8.05 11.49 -17.28
CA GLU A 8 -8.66 11.10 -18.55
C GLU A 8 -8.62 9.58 -18.77
N ARG A 9 -7.53 8.92 -18.33
CA ARG A 9 -7.23 7.51 -18.67
C ARG A 9 -6.97 6.63 -17.46
N GLY A 10 -7.06 7.19 -16.26
CA GLY A 10 -6.84 6.49 -15.00
C GLY A 10 -7.94 5.49 -14.68
N CYS A 11 -7.66 4.67 -13.68
CA CYS A 11 -8.66 3.76 -13.11
C CYS A 11 -9.70 4.57 -12.33
N PRO A 12 -11.01 4.34 -12.56
CA PRO A 12 -12.07 5.06 -11.85
C PRO A 12 -12.08 4.83 -10.34
N TRP A 13 -11.60 3.66 -9.87
CA TRP A 13 -11.49 3.40 -8.43
C TRP A 13 -10.34 4.21 -7.83
N ASP A 14 -9.18 4.21 -8.49
CA ASP A 14 -8.01 4.93 -8.01
C ASP A 14 -8.30 6.42 -7.89
N LEU A 15 -8.92 7.03 -8.90
CA LEU A 15 -9.27 8.46 -8.91
C LEU A 15 -10.21 8.90 -7.78
N LYS A 16 -11.07 8.00 -7.30
CA LYS A 16 -12.05 8.29 -6.23
C LYS A 16 -11.44 8.31 -4.84
N GLN A 17 -10.21 7.81 -4.67
CA GLN A 17 -9.60 7.70 -3.36
C GLN A 17 -9.14 9.06 -2.83
N SER A 18 -9.31 9.26 -1.51
CA SER A 18 -8.78 10.36 -0.72
C SER A 18 -7.87 9.82 0.39
N HIS A 19 -7.22 10.71 1.15
CA HIS A 19 -6.43 10.27 2.31
C HIS A 19 -7.27 9.52 3.34
N GLU A 20 -8.50 9.96 3.56
CA GLU A 20 -9.43 9.37 4.51
C GLU A 20 -9.93 8.00 4.05
N SER A 21 -10.22 7.82 2.75
CA SER A 21 -10.69 6.53 2.24
C SER A 21 -9.61 5.45 2.26
N LEU A 22 -8.34 5.86 2.19
CA LEU A 22 -7.18 4.96 2.19
C LEU A 22 -6.63 4.64 3.58
N ALA A 23 -7.01 5.41 4.60
CA ALA A 23 -6.47 5.26 5.94
C ALA A 23 -6.69 3.86 6.55
N GLN A 24 -7.83 3.23 6.24
CA GLN A 24 -8.10 1.86 6.71
C GLN A 24 -7.13 0.85 6.09
N TYR A 25 -6.86 0.96 4.78
CA TYR A 25 -5.96 0.05 4.08
C TYR A 25 -4.54 0.24 4.57
N MET A 26 -4.06 1.47 4.72
CA MET A 26 -2.74 1.75 5.32
C MET A 26 -2.56 1.10 6.70
N LEU A 27 -3.62 1.05 7.51
CA LEU A 27 -3.59 0.39 8.81
C LEU A 27 -3.54 -1.14 8.66
N GLU A 28 -4.38 -1.70 7.79
CA GLU A 28 -4.45 -3.14 7.48
C GLU A 28 -3.08 -3.65 6.99
N GLU A 29 -2.52 -3.07 5.92
CA GLU A 29 -1.21 -3.52 5.37
C GLU A 29 -0.09 -3.41 6.43
N ALA A 30 -0.13 -2.38 7.28
CA ALA A 30 0.87 -2.20 8.33
C ALA A 30 0.76 -3.28 9.42
N TYR A 31 -0.47 -3.72 9.74
CA TYR A 31 -0.68 -4.83 10.65
C TYR A 31 -0.24 -6.16 10.02
N GLU A 32 -0.49 -6.37 8.74
CA GLU A 32 -0.07 -7.59 8.02
C GLU A 32 1.46 -7.70 7.97
N VAL A 33 2.18 -6.58 7.71
CA VAL A 33 3.66 -6.55 7.86
C VAL A 33 4.10 -6.97 9.25
N VAL A 34 3.46 -6.43 10.30
CA VAL A 34 3.82 -6.74 11.69
C VAL A 34 3.53 -8.20 12.01
N GLU A 35 2.39 -8.74 11.58
CA GLU A 35 2.01 -10.14 11.75
C GLU A 35 3.08 -11.07 11.15
N VAL A 36 3.55 -10.81 9.93
CA VAL A 36 4.62 -11.63 9.33
C VAL A 36 5.93 -11.55 10.12
N ILE A 37 6.27 -10.37 10.66
CA ILE A 37 7.49 -10.19 11.46
C ILE A 37 7.39 -10.94 12.80
N GLU A 38 6.22 -10.93 13.45
CA GLU A 38 6.00 -11.53 14.77
C GLU A 38 5.80 -13.04 14.69
N ASP A 39 5.08 -13.53 13.69
CA ASP A 39 4.69 -14.94 13.57
C ASP A 39 5.69 -15.78 12.75
N SER A 40 6.56 -15.15 11.96
CA SER A 40 7.64 -15.89 11.30
C SER A 40 8.71 -16.31 12.32
N ASP A 41 9.22 -17.54 12.20
CA ASP A 41 10.38 -18.02 12.97
C ASP A 41 11.67 -17.37 12.45
N GLY A 42 11.76 -16.04 12.56
CA GLY A 42 12.88 -15.23 12.08
C GLY A 42 13.06 -15.24 10.56
N LEU A 43 11.96 -15.28 9.80
CA LEU A 43 11.97 -15.32 8.32
C LEU A 43 12.88 -16.43 7.77
N GLN A 44 12.81 -17.64 8.32
CA GLN A 44 13.68 -18.74 7.89
C GLN A 44 13.25 -19.35 6.55
N THR A 45 11.96 -19.36 6.25
CA THR A 45 11.44 -19.95 5.01
C THR A 45 11.46 -18.92 3.87
N SER A 46 11.45 -19.41 2.62
CA SER A 46 11.23 -18.50 1.47
C SER A 46 9.83 -17.92 1.49
N SER A 47 8.83 -18.69 1.93
CA SER A 47 7.44 -18.25 1.99
C SER A 47 7.27 -17.02 2.89
N ASP A 48 7.90 -17.00 4.06
CA ASP A 48 7.77 -15.87 5.00
C ASP A 48 8.41 -14.59 4.43
N LYS A 49 9.54 -14.75 3.71
CA LYS A 49 10.22 -13.62 3.05
C LYS A 49 9.42 -13.08 1.87
N ASP A 50 8.80 -13.98 1.12
CA ASP A 50 7.95 -13.62 -0.02
C ASP A 50 6.72 -12.86 0.49
N HIS A 51 6.07 -13.36 1.56
CA HIS A 51 4.93 -12.70 2.20
C HIS A 51 5.32 -11.33 2.78
N LEU A 52 6.44 -11.25 3.54
CA LEU A 52 6.92 -9.95 4.03
C LEU A 52 7.20 -8.95 2.90
N CYS A 53 7.74 -9.43 1.78
CA CYS A 53 7.99 -8.58 0.61
C CYS A 53 6.68 -8.09 -0.03
N GLU A 54 5.65 -8.91 -0.07
CA GLU A 54 4.32 -8.57 -0.57
C GLU A 54 3.72 -7.43 0.27
N GLU A 55 3.61 -7.63 1.59
CA GLU A 55 3.00 -6.66 2.51
C GLU A 55 3.79 -5.34 2.57
N LEU A 56 5.12 -5.39 2.56
CA LEU A 56 5.94 -4.17 2.46
C LEU A 56 5.75 -3.46 1.12
N GLY A 57 5.47 -4.20 0.05
CA GLY A 57 5.09 -3.67 -1.24
C GLY A 57 3.77 -2.90 -1.19
N ASP A 58 2.79 -3.42 -0.46
CA ASP A 58 1.48 -2.79 -0.32
C ASP A 58 1.54 -1.55 0.59
N VAL A 59 2.29 -1.59 1.70
CA VAL A 59 2.62 -0.38 2.48
C VAL A 59 3.29 0.67 1.62
N LEU A 60 4.26 0.29 0.79
CA LEU A 60 4.93 1.22 -0.14
C LEU A 60 3.93 1.80 -1.16
N LEU A 61 3.01 0.97 -1.68
CA LEU A 61 1.98 1.42 -2.60
C LEU A 61 1.10 2.49 -1.94
N GLN A 62 0.67 2.29 -0.69
CA GLN A 62 -0.10 3.27 0.08
C GLN A 62 0.66 4.59 0.24
N ILE A 63 1.95 4.56 0.61
CA ILE A 63 2.80 5.76 0.71
C ILE A 63 2.81 6.53 -0.63
N VAL A 64 3.04 5.84 -1.74
CA VAL A 64 3.05 6.44 -3.08
C VAL A 64 1.65 6.98 -3.45
N PHE A 65 0.59 6.32 -3.02
CA PHE A 65 -0.79 6.76 -3.21
C PHE A 65 -1.06 8.09 -2.51
N HIS A 66 -0.77 8.17 -1.21
CA HIS A 66 -0.90 9.40 -0.43
C HIS A 66 -0.02 10.52 -1.00
N ALA A 67 1.22 10.23 -1.38
CA ALA A 67 2.10 11.24 -2.00
C ALA A 67 1.52 11.80 -3.32
N GLN A 68 0.93 10.94 -4.15
CA GLN A 68 0.30 11.36 -5.41
C GLN A 68 -0.95 12.22 -5.17
N ILE A 69 -1.83 11.84 -4.23
CA ILE A 69 -2.99 12.66 -3.84
C ILE A 69 -2.56 14.03 -3.32
N ALA A 70 -1.52 14.08 -2.47
CA ALA A 70 -1.01 15.33 -1.93
C ALA A 70 -0.45 16.24 -3.04
N SER A 71 0.27 15.66 -4.01
CA SER A 71 0.79 16.39 -5.18
C SER A 71 -0.30 16.88 -6.14
N GLU A 72 -1.49 16.27 -6.15
CA GLU A 72 -2.63 16.73 -6.94
C GLU A 72 -3.36 17.92 -6.28
N ASN A 73 -3.31 17.98 -4.94
CA ASN A 73 -4.02 18.97 -4.13
C ASN A 73 -3.12 20.12 -3.64
N GLY A 74 -1.84 20.17 -4.04
CA GLY A 74 -0.83 21.14 -3.61
C GLY A 74 0.06 21.63 -4.73
#